data_AF-A0A2P8QUI7-F1
#
_entry.id   AF-A0A2P8QUI7-F1
#
_cell.length_a   1.000
_cell.length_b   1.000
_cell.length_c   1.000
_cell.angle_alpha   90.00
_cell.angle_beta   90.00
_cell.angle_gamma   90.00
#
_symmetry.space_group_name_H-M   'P 1'
#
loop_
_entity.id
_entity.type
_entity.pdbx_description
1 polymer ?
#
loop_
_entity_poly.entity_id
_entity_poly.type
_entity_poly.pdbx_seq_one_letter_code
_entity_poly.pdbx_strand_id
1 'polypeptide(L)'
;MTTHYPLPITHYPLPTTNYAQIQVSDTGKGISADFLPYIFEYFRQADSSMTRAHGGLGLGLAIARQLVELHGGTIWAESHGEGMGATLTVQLIYEGSRE
;
A
#
# COMPACT_ATOMS: atom_id res chain seq x y z
N MET A 1 -11.41 26.45 51.56
CA MET A 1 -10.50 26.93 50.51
C MET A 1 -9.85 25.71 49.88
N THR A 2 -9.93 25.62 48.55
CA THR A 2 -9.86 24.38 47.76
C THR A 2 -8.49 23.70 47.81
N THR A 3 -8.46 22.41 48.12
CA THR A 3 -7.24 21.59 48.10
C THR A 3 -6.88 21.25 46.66
N HIS A 4 -5.72 21.72 46.19
CA HIS A 4 -5.20 21.42 44.85
C HIS A 4 -4.35 20.15 44.93
N TYR A 5 -4.88 19.03 44.42
CA TYR A 5 -4.09 17.81 44.22
C TYR A 5 -3.46 17.83 42.83
N PRO A 6 -2.13 17.72 42.68
CA PRO A 6 -1.52 17.53 41.38
C PRO A 6 -1.88 16.14 40.85
N LEU A 7 -2.30 16.07 39.58
CA LEU A 7 -2.47 14.78 38.91
C LEU A 7 -1.08 14.13 38.70
N PRO A 8 -0.92 12.83 38.96
CA PRO A 8 0.33 12.14 38.66
C PRO A 8 0.58 12.18 37.16
N ILE A 9 1.77 12.66 36.76
CA ILE A 9 2.22 12.69 35.36
C ILE A 9 2.64 11.27 34.98
N THR A 10 1.67 10.37 34.78
CA THR A 10 1.96 9.02 34.33
C THR A 10 2.29 9.09 32.84
N HIS A 11 3.54 8.80 32.46
CA HIS A 11 3.93 8.59 31.06
C HIS A 11 3.25 7.30 30.58
N TYR A 12 2.09 7.42 29.94
CA TYR A 12 1.51 6.32 29.17
C TYR A 12 2.27 6.24 27.85
N PRO A 13 2.99 5.14 27.55
CA PRO A 13 3.51 4.95 26.21
C PRO A 13 2.32 4.95 25.25
N LEU A 14 2.35 5.84 24.26
CA LEU A 14 1.37 5.79 23.18
C LEU A 14 1.50 4.42 22.50
N PRO A 15 0.38 3.75 22.17
CA PRO A 15 0.44 2.48 21.48
C PRO A 15 1.26 2.64 20.20
N THR A 16 2.35 1.89 20.09
CA THR A 16 3.14 1.80 18.87
C THR A 16 2.41 0.88 17.91
N THR A 17 1.86 1.43 16.83
CA THR A 17 1.31 0.63 15.74
C THR A 17 2.47 -0.02 15.00
N ASN A 18 2.52 -1.36 15.00
CA ASN A 18 3.48 -2.11 14.21
C ASN A 18 2.90 -2.36 12.81
N TYR A 19 3.78 -2.38 11.82
CA TYR A 19 3.43 -2.66 10.44
C TYR A 19 4.26 -3.82 9.89
N ALA A 20 3.62 -4.72 9.14
CA ALA A 20 4.30 -5.67 8.27
C ALA A 20 4.40 -5.07 6.87
N GLN A 21 5.61 -5.06 6.29
CA GLN A 21 5.86 -4.57 4.94
C GLN A 21 6.18 -5.73 3.99
N ILE A 22 5.54 -5.75 2.83
CA ILE A 22 5.79 -6.71 1.75
C ILE A 22 6.14 -5.91 0.50
N GLN A 23 7.26 -6.25 -0.13
CA GLN A 23 7.68 -5.66 -1.40
C GLN A 23 7.75 -6.73 -2.47
N VAL A 24 7.13 -6.45 -3.62
CA VAL A 24 7.18 -7.30 -4.80
C VAL A 24 7.82 -6.49 -5.92
N SER A 25 9.04 -6.86 -6.30
CA SER A 25 9.78 -6.22 -7.39
C SER A 25 9.84 -7.14 -8.60
N ASP A 26 9.53 -6.61 -9.77
CA ASP A 26 9.65 -7.30 -11.05
C ASP A 26 10.64 -6.59 -11.99
N THR A 27 11.06 -7.27 -13.05
CA THR A 27 11.95 -6.76 -14.10
C THR A 27 11.23 -6.63 -15.45
N GLY A 28 9.90 -6.55 -15.43
CA GLY A 28 9.05 -6.49 -16.61
C GLY A 28 9.04 -5.12 -17.28
N LYS A 29 7.96 -4.84 -18.02
CA LYS A 29 7.83 -3.64 -18.85
C LYS A 29 7.87 -2.31 -18.10
N GLY A 30 7.81 -2.32 -16.77
CA GLY A 30 7.70 -1.10 -15.96
C GLY A 30 6.39 -0.34 -16.17
N ILE A 31 6.35 0.87 -15.63
CA ILE A 31 5.16 1.72 -15.61
C ILE A 31 5.58 3.14 -15.97
N SER A 32 4.92 3.74 -16.97
CA SER A 32 5.16 5.14 -17.31
C SER A 32 4.72 6.07 -16.17
N ALA A 33 5.47 7.16 -15.97
CA ALA A 33 5.17 8.14 -14.92
C ALA A 33 3.74 8.70 -15.03
N ASP A 34 3.26 8.91 -16.26
CA ASP A 34 1.91 9.41 -16.54
C ASP A 34 0.82 8.39 -16.17
N PHE A 35 1.14 7.09 -16.17
CA PHE A 35 0.18 6.05 -15.84
C PHE A 35 0.22 5.64 -14.36
N LEU A 36 1.36 5.81 -13.68
CA LEU A 36 1.58 5.42 -12.29
C LEU A 36 0.47 5.87 -11.32
N PRO A 37 -0.08 7.11 -11.40
CA PRO A 37 -1.17 7.54 -10.51
C PRO A 37 -2.47 6.74 -10.68
N TYR A 38 -2.64 6.05 -11.81
CA TYR A 38 -3.90 5.44 -12.22
C TYR A 38 -3.89 3.91 -12.18
N ILE A 39 -2.77 3.28 -11.79
CA ILE A 39 -2.62 1.80 -11.83
C ILE A 39 -3.59 1.06 -10.89
N PHE A 40 -4.12 1.75 -9.89
CA PHE A 40 -5.08 1.21 -8.92
C PHE A 40 -6.54 1.57 -9.24
N GLU A 41 -6.80 2.21 -10.39
CA GLU A 41 -8.16 2.46 -10.87
C GLU A 41 -8.76 1.20 -11.51
N TYR A 42 -10.04 0.96 -11.26
CA TYR A 42 -10.76 -0.15 -11.87
C TYR A 42 -10.79 0.03 -13.39
N PHE A 43 -10.57 -1.07 -14.12
CA PHE A 43 -10.61 -1.12 -15.58
C PHE A 43 -9.56 -0.26 -16.30
N ARG A 44 -8.56 0.27 -15.57
CA ARG A 44 -7.47 1.06 -16.15
C ARG A 44 -6.35 0.15 -16.64
N GLN A 45 -5.94 0.33 -17.89
CA GLN A 45 -4.81 -0.38 -18.49
C GLN A 45 -3.93 0.60 -19.26
N ALA A 46 -2.60 0.48 -19.10
CA ALA A 46 -1.63 1.40 -19.71
C ALA A 46 -1.65 1.33 -21.25
N ASP A 47 -2.03 0.18 -21.82
CA ASP A 47 -2.05 -0.01 -23.25
C ASP A 47 -3.23 -0.92 -23.65
N SER A 48 -4.24 -0.32 -24.29
CA SER A 48 -5.41 -1.01 -24.83
C SER A 48 -5.11 -1.81 -26.11
N SER A 49 -3.88 -1.74 -26.65
CA SER A 49 -3.46 -2.53 -27.81
C SER A 49 -3.01 -3.96 -27.44
N MET A 50 -2.67 -4.20 -26.16
CA MET A 50 -2.22 -5.49 -25.62
C MET A 50 -3.34 -6.42 -25.11
N THR A 51 -4.61 -6.06 -25.29
CA THR A 51 -5.79 -6.86 -24.90
C THR A 51 -5.79 -8.26 -25.53
N ARG A 52 -4.99 -8.48 -26.58
CA ARG A 52 -4.89 -9.77 -27.28
C ARG A 52 -3.84 -10.75 -26.73
N ALA A 53 -2.94 -10.34 -25.83
CA ALA A 53 -1.88 -11.23 -25.33
C ALA A 53 -2.09 -11.75 -23.91
N HIS A 54 -2.70 -10.97 -23.00
CA HIS A 54 -2.78 -11.33 -21.57
C HIS A 54 -4.13 -11.06 -20.88
N GLY A 55 -5.20 -10.71 -21.61
CA GLY A 55 -6.60 -10.94 -21.22
C GLY A 55 -7.10 -10.43 -19.85
N GLY A 56 -6.44 -9.48 -19.20
CA GLY A 56 -6.85 -8.96 -17.89
C GLY A 56 -7.85 -7.81 -18.01
N LEU A 57 -8.86 -7.75 -17.14
CA LEU A 57 -9.83 -6.63 -17.07
C LEU A 57 -9.26 -5.37 -16.39
N GLY A 58 -8.00 -5.37 -15.94
CA GLY A 58 -7.44 -4.27 -15.15
C GLY A 58 -8.03 -4.17 -13.74
N LEU A 59 -8.44 -5.29 -13.14
CA LEU A 59 -9.08 -5.33 -11.82
C LEU A 59 -8.13 -5.73 -10.68
N GLY A 60 -7.04 -6.44 -10.97
CA GLY A 60 -6.19 -7.06 -9.93
C GLY A 60 -5.63 -6.06 -8.92
N LEU A 61 -5.03 -4.96 -9.40
CA LEU A 61 -4.45 -3.94 -8.53
C LEU A 61 -5.53 -3.14 -7.76
N ALA A 62 -6.67 -2.85 -8.39
CA ALA A 62 -7.78 -2.19 -7.71
C ALA A 62 -8.32 -3.04 -6.55
N ILE A 63 -8.46 -4.36 -6.75
CA ILE A 63 -8.86 -5.31 -5.70
C ILE A 63 -7.79 -5.37 -4.61
N ALA A 64 -6.50 -5.45 -4.97
CA ALA A 64 -5.42 -5.47 -3.99
C ALA A 64 -5.44 -4.23 -3.10
N ARG A 65 -5.61 -3.04 -3.67
CA ARG A 65 -5.77 -1.79 -2.90
C ARG A 65 -6.96 -1.84 -1.96
N GLN A 66 -8.13 -2.26 -2.45
CA GLN A 66 -9.32 -2.39 -1.60
C GLN A 66 -9.08 -3.34 -0.43
N LEU A 67 -8.46 -4.50 -0.66
CA LEU A 67 -8.14 -5.46 0.39
C LEU A 67 -7.16 -4.87 1.41
N VAL A 68 -6.11 -4.20 0.96
CA VAL A 68 -5.12 -3.58 1.86
C VAL A 68 -5.75 -2.47 2.70
N GLU A 69 -6.55 -1.60 2.09
CA GLU A 69 -7.28 -0.52 2.78
C GLU A 69 -8.27 -1.10 3.82
N LEU A 70 -8.97 -2.19 3.49
CA LEU A 70 -9.86 -2.87 4.45
C LEU A 70 -9.12 -3.42 5.68
N HIS A 71 -7.84 -3.73 5.56
CA HIS A 71 -6.98 -4.14 6.68
C HIS A 71 -6.34 -2.95 7.41
N GLY A 72 -6.72 -1.71 7.09
CA GLY A 72 -6.12 -0.49 7.65
C GLY A 72 -4.69 -0.23 7.17
N GLY A 73 -4.30 -0.87 6.08
CA GLY A 73 -2.97 -0.76 5.47
C GLY A 73 -2.90 0.27 4.35
N THR A 74 -1.75 0.30 3.69
CA THR A 74 -1.51 1.11 2.48
C THR A 74 -0.76 0.31 1.43
N ILE A 75 -1.03 0.59 0.16
CA ILE A 75 -0.33 0.02 -0.99
C ILE A 75 0.11 1.15 -1.92
N TRP A 76 1.33 1.05 -2.45
CA TRP A 76 1.82 1.96 -3.48
C TRP A 76 2.73 1.23 -4.46
N ALA A 77 3.03 1.87 -5.58
CA ALA A 77 3.98 1.35 -6.56
C ALA A 77 4.99 2.41 -6.97
N GLU A 78 6.18 1.94 -7.30
CA GLU A 78 7.30 2.73 -7.78
C GLU A 78 7.83 2.07 -9.05
N SER A 79 8.13 2.87 -10.07
CA SER A 79 8.76 2.40 -11.30
C SER A 79 9.62 3.52 -11.87
N HIS A 80 10.81 3.20 -12.35
CA HIS A 80 11.72 4.15 -12.99
C HIS A 80 11.38 4.41 -14.47
N GLY A 81 10.23 3.93 -14.94
CA GLY A 81 9.78 4.06 -16.32
C GLY A 81 9.74 2.72 -17.06
N GLU A 82 9.45 2.79 -18.35
CA GLU A 82 9.31 1.61 -19.20
C GLU A 82 10.64 0.84 -19.33
N GLY A 83 10.57 -0.49 -19.30
CA GLY A 83 11.71 -1.40 -19.35
C GLY A 83 12.49 -1.54 -18.05
N MET A 84 12.12 -0.83 -16.98
CA MET A 84 12.84 -0.81 -15.71
C MET A 84 12.16 -1.63 -14.60
N GLY A 85 11.11 -2.38 -14.93
CA GLY A 85 10.30 -3.09 -13.94
C GLY A 85 9.53 -2.16 -13.00
N ALA A 86 8.87 -2.76 -12.00
CA ALA A 86 8.16 -2.03 -10.97
C ALA A 86 8.34 -2.69 -9.60
N THR A 87 8.19 -1.90 -8.54
CA THR A 87 8.11 -2.39 -7.16
C THR A 87 6.77 -1.98 -6.58
N LEU A 88 5.98 -2.96 -6.13
CA LEU A 88 4.77 -2.73 -5.36
C LEU A 88 5.06 -2.98 -3.89
N THR A 89 4.70 -2.02 -3.04
CA THR A 89 4.87 -2.15 -1.60
C THR A 89 3.51 -2.14 -0.91
N VAL A 90 3.29 -3.11 -0.04
CA VAL A 90 2.12 -3.24 0.82
C VAL A 90 2.57 -3.10 2.27
N GLN A 91 1.88 -2.27 3.04
CA GLN A 91 2.03 -2.17 4.49
C GLN A 91 0.70 -2.51 5.15
N LEU A 92 0.72 -3.43 6.12
CA LEU A 92 -0.45 -3.84 6.89
C LEU A 92 -0.18 -3.65 8.37
N ILE A 93 -1.19 -3.20 9.12
CA ILE A 93 -1.12 -3.17 10.58
C ILE A 93 -1.07 -4.61 11.09
N TYR A 94 -0.15 -4.90 12.00
CA TYR A 94 -0.05 -6.20 12.64
C TYR A 94 0.15 -6.03 14.14
N GLU A 95 -0.62 -6.78 14.93
CA GLU A 95 -0.38 -6.91 16.36
C GLU A 95 0.62 -8.04 16.57
N GLY A 96 1.85 -7.68 16.97
CA GLY A 96 2.89 -8.65 17.30
C GLY A 96 2.39 -9.62 18.37
N SER A 97 2.47 -10.92 18.11
CA SER A 97 2.19 -11.93 19.13
C SER A 97 3.10 -11.68 20.34
N ARG A 98 2.50 -11.38 21.49
CA ARG A 98 3.21 -11.45 22.77
C ARG A 98 3.42 -12.93 23.09
N GLU A 99 4.65 -13.40 22.91
CA GLU A 99 5.10 -14.67 23.51
C GLU A 99 5.22 -14.53 25.03
#